data_AF-A0A7U2R205-F1
#
_entry.id   AF-A0A7U2R205-F1
#
_cell.length_a   1.000
_cell.length_b   1.000
_cell.length_c   1.000
_cell.angle_alpha   90.00
_cell.angle_beta   90.00
_cell.angle_gamma   90.00
#
_symmetry.space_group_name_H-M   'P 1'
#
loop_
_entity.id
_entity.type
_entity.pdbx_description
1 polymer ?
#
loop_
_entity_poly.entity_id
_entity_poly.type
_entity_poly.pdbx_seq_one_letter_code
_entity_poly.pdbx_strand_id
1 'polypeptide(L)'
;MAWLMSLGFVHLVSLLSLGEAKVLSDLSDGFCRSYTFGANIVNDVLYMVDLDGGLIPGDTNSSNNYLVQLDLSSSFSTDDGAKYKMSLVDSEVPKIKGQALWSDKANTTLFTYGGNYLDVASVDQGLWTYTIADGSWKLQQTSIKPVRLQGGAYVDAPQIQAAYWVDGFQNSDTTPAITDSTVDYATGMIQFNTTTGTFTQLDAPFAPVQQGALVYLPIGEKGVLVFVGGEVPSIQNGINATLTPNQWNYAWVYDIAGNKWYNQTTTGSVASRTQFCAVVEKDLSTSSYQVYVIGGADYKSKDSLTDVSYLSIPSFKWFQAASLNKPRMTHVCQAYGRQIFGVGGRLAWSDDAGAGCYDMPAFVYDAQSEVIRTQFDPGLSTYSLPSATANDIKSSPYPSTWADPALKSLFVQKPNDTTNSPDAQPDPSTSTSGSSTKVGPIVGGVVGGVAGAAIILAIIFFALRKRRRDYQKEPRGEKWPDNAPVTMGRVGGELPAEAPRRELDARSNARSELRGTTRSVYELDRGRGTGV
;
A
#
# COMPACT_ATOMS: atom_id res chain seq x y z
N MET A 1 60.98 30.37 -48.80
CA MET A 1 59.93 29.35 -48.85
C MET A 1 60.23 28.29 -47.80
N ALA A 2 59.24 28.04 -46.94
CA ALA A 2 59.08 26.93 -46.01
C ALA A 2 60.23 26.66 -44.99
N TRP A 3 60.01 27.16 -43.77
CA TRP A 3 60.63 26.67 -42.54
C TRP A 3 59.60 25.86 -41.73
N LEU A 4 60.13 24.84 -41.04
CA LEU A 4 59.64 24.19 -39.81
C LEU A 4 58.56 23.10 -39.88
N MET A 5 59.09 21.89 -39.70
CA MET A 5 58.44 20.67 -39.25
C MET A 5 57.89 20.77 -37.82
N SER A 6 56.79 20.03 -37.61
CA SER A 6 56.47 19.18 -36.45
C SER A 6 56.61 19.76 -35.04
N LEU A 7 55.47 20.05 -34.39
CA LEU A 7 55.17 19.76 -32.97
C LEU A 7 53.83 20.45 -32.61
N GLY A 8 52.82 19.67 -32.25
CA GLY A 8 51.55 20.24 -31.75
C GLY A 8 50.33 19.34 -31.83
N PHE A 9 50.45 18.06 -31.48
CA PHE A 9 49.30 17.18 -31.23
C PHE A 9 49.36 16.73 -29.77
N VAL A 10 48.96 17.62 -28.85
CA VAL A 10 48.92 17.31 -27.41
C VAL A 10 47.74 18.04 -26.77
N HIS A 11 46.80 17.23 -26.29
CA HIS A 11 45.80 17.48 -25.24
C HIS A 11 44.77 18.61 -25.43
N LEU A 12 43.68 18.30 -26.15
CA LEU A 12 42.35 18.70 -25.68
C LEU A 12 41.84 17.57 -24.77
N VAL A 13 42.31 17.55 -23.52
CA VAL A 13 41.61 16.80 -22.46
C VAL A 13 40.36 17.60 -22.18
N SER A 14 39.22 17.11 -22.66
CA SER A 14 37.93 17.52 -22.15
C SER A 14 37.98 17.37 -20.63
N LEU A 15 38.03 18.49 -19.92
CA LEU A 15 37.57 18.57 -18.54
C LEU A 15 36.07 18.27 -18.56
N LEU A 16 35.71 17.00 -18.64
CA LEU A 16 34.55 16.52 -17.92
C LEU A 16 34.92 16.75 -16.46
N SER A 17 34.51 17.90 -15.92
CA SER A 17 34.26 17.93 -14.48
C SER A 17 33.27 16.80 -14.25
N LEU A 18 33.73 15.70 -13.67
CA LEU A 18 32.88 14.88 -12.82
C LEU A 18 32.46 15.84 -11.70
N GLY A 19 31.47 16.69 -11.98
CA GLY A 19 30.77 17.41 -10.95
C GLY A 19 30.25 16.34 -10.02
N GLU A 20 30.59 16.44 -8.75
CA GLU A 20 29.98 15.59 -7.74
C GLU A 20 28.47 15.60 -7.99
N ALA A 21 27.87 14.42 -8.12
CA ALA A 21 26.44 14.29 -8.29
C ALA A 21 25.77 15.13 -7.18
N LYS A 22 25.03 16.16 -7.57
CA LYS A 22 24.43 17.09 -6.62
C LYS A 22 23.34 16.34 -5.86
N VAL A 23 23.61 16.01 -4.61
CA VAL A 23 22.57 15.52 -3.70
C VAL A 23 21.64 16.68 -3.39
N LEU A 24 20.36 16.51 -3.68
CA LEU A 24 19.36 17.54 -3.44
C LEU A 24 18.95 17.55 -1.96
N SER A 25 18.84 18.76 -1.39
CA SER A 25 18.33 18.98 -0.03
C SER A 25 16.84 19.33 0.00
N ASP A 26 16.27 19.76 -1.13
CA ASP A 26 14.86 20.03 -1.34
C ASP A 26 14.53 20.12 -2.85
N LEU A 27 13.27 20.44 -3.17
CA LEU A 27 12.75 20.53 -4.54
C LEU A 27 12.76 21.96 -5.11
N SER A 28 13.62 22.85 -4.62
CA SER A 28 13.71 24.23 -5.14
C SER A 28 14.10 24.29 -6.63
N ASP A 29 14.86 23.29 -7.11
CA ASP A 29 15.25 23.15 -8.52
C ASP A 29 14.13 22.53 -9.39
N GLY A 30 12.95 22.31 -8.81
CA GLY A 30 11.73 21.86 -9.47
C GLY A 30 11.45 20.36 -9.33
N PHE A 31 10.25 20.00 -9.77
CA PHE A 31 9.74 18.65 -9.85
C PHE A 31 8.93 18.52 -11.15
N CYS A 32 8.91 17.34 -11.77
CA CYS A 32 8.00 17.04 -12.88
C CYS A 32 7.05 15.90 -12.52
N ARG A 33 7.52 14.75 -12.07
CA ARG A 33 6.63 13.65 -11.69
C ARG A 33 7.36 12.62 -10.86
N SER A 34 6.59 11.77 -10.21
CA SER A 34 6.96 10.43 -9.75
C SER A 34 5.66 9.65 -9.74
N TYR A 35 5.69 8.41 -10.21
CA TYR A 35 4.46 7.70 -10.50
C TYR A 35 3.73 7.37 -9.20
N THR A 36 4.36 6.70 -8.24
CA THR A 36 3.70 6.41 -6.95
C THR A 36 4.69 6.38 -5.80
N PHE A 37 4.47 7.27 -4.84
CA PHE A 37 5.19 7.28 -3.57
C PHE A 37 4.57 6.31 -2.56
N GLY A 38 5.40 5.78 -1.67
CA GLY A 38 4.91 5.42 -0.34
C GLY A 38 4.74 6.70 0.47
N ALA A 39 3.53 6.99 0.96
CA ALA A 39 3.27 8.23 1.69
C ALA A 39 2.45 7.99 2.96
N ASN A 40 2.80 8.69 4.04
CA ASN A 40 2.08 8.67 5.32
C ASN A 40 2.36 9.95 6.12
N ILE A 41 1.42 10.33 6.99
CA ILE A 41 1.57 11.48 7.89
C ILE A 41 1.81 10.98 9.31
N VAL A 42 2.93 11.39 9.90
CA VAL A 42 3.32 11.03 11.28
C VAL A 42 3.90 12.25 11.97
N ASN A 43 3.41 12.56 13.18
CA ASN A 43 3.84 13.73 13.99
C ASN A 43 3.89 15.04 13.19
N ASP A 44 2.81 15.36 12.49
CA ASP A 44 2.67 16.57 11.65
C ASP A 44 3.74 16.68 10.55
N VAL A 45 4.25 15.54 10.06
CA VAL A 45 5.15 15.49 8.90
C VAL A 45 4.56 14.52 7.88
N LEU A 46 4.38 14.99 6.64
CA LEU A 46 4.11 14.11 5.50
C LEU A 46 5.43 13.55 4.99
N TYR A 47 5.59 12.24 5.14
CA TYR A 47 6.69 11.47 4.59
C TYR A 47 6.29 10.91 3.23
N MET A 48 7.20 11.01 2.26
CA MET A 48 7.05 10.44 0.94
C MET A 48 8.36 9.78 0.55
N VAL A 49 8.33 8.48 0.28
CA VAL A 49 9.52 7.70 -0.06
C VAL A 49 9.38 7.12 -1.46
N ASP A 50 10.54 6.88 -2.07
CA ASP A 50 10.71 6.31 -3.40
C ASP A 50 10.19 7.23 -4.51
N LEU A 51 11.00 8.25 -4.80
CA LEU A 51 10.95 9.06 -6.02
C LEU A 51 11.30 8.20 -7.25
N ASP A 52 10.43 7.24 -7.54
CA ASP A 52 10.57 6.21 -8.56
C ASP A 52 10.29 6.80 -9.96
N GLY A 53 11.21 6.61 -10.92
CA GLY A 53 11.02 6.96 -12.34
C GLY A 53 10.66 8.43 -12.62
N GLY A 54 10.79 9.26 -11.59
CA GLY A 54 10.38 10.64 -11.59
C GLY A 54 11.42 11.52 -12.26
N LEU A 55 10.96 12.56 -12.93
CA LEU A 55 11.87 13.57 -13.45
C LEU A 55 11.99 14.68 -12.40
N ILE A 56 13.14 14.71 -11.72
CA ILE A 56 13.53 15.81 -10.83
C ILE A 56 14.61 16.60 -11.56
N PRO A 57 14.30 17.78 -12.13
CA PRO A 57 15.24 18.52 -12.98
C PRO A 57 16.61 18.80 -12.34
N GLY A 58 16.65 19.00 -11.02
CA GLY A 58 17.89 19.25 -10.28
C GLY A 58 18.76 18.00 -10.02
N ASP A 59 18.21 16.80 -10.15
CA ASP A 59 18.94 15.56 -9.85
C ASP A 59 19.65 15.04 -11.10
N THR A 60 20.99 15.10 -11.08
CA THR A 60 21.83 14.64 -12.19
C THR A 60 22.27 13.18 -12.05
N ASN A 61 21.83 12.48 -11.00
CA ASN A 61 22.17 11.08 -10.75
C ASN A 61 20.91 10.23 -10.50
N SER A 62 20.48 9.51 -11.53
CA SER A 62 19.35 8.58 -11.47
C SER A 62 19.54 7.42 -10.48
N SER A 63 20.75 7.23 -9.96
CA SER A 63 21.02 6.26 -8.89
C SER A 63 20.62 6.76 -7.51
N ASN A 64 20.27 8.04 -7.33
CA ASN A 64 19.73 8.53 -6.07
C ASN A 64 18.34 7.94 -5.78
N ASN A 65 18.04 7.80 -4.50
CA ASN A 65 16.69 7.57 -3.97
C ASN A 65 16.51 8.49 -2.78
N TYR A 66 15.35 9.12 -2.65
CA TYR A 66 15.12 10.17 -1.68
C TYR A 66 13.91 9.89 -0.80
N LEU A 67 14.06 10.21 0.48
CA LEU A 67 12.96 10.44 1.40
C LEU A 67 12.66 11.93 1.36
N VAL A 68 11.41 12.27 1.04
CA VAL A 68 10.89 13.64 1.05
C VAL A 68 10.04 13.83 2.31
N GLN A 69 10.23 14.95 2.98
CA GLN A 69 9.51 15.34 4.19
C GLN A 69 8.92 16.73 4.00
N LEU A 70 7.66 16.87 4.40
CA LEU A 70 6.94 18.14 4.39
C LEU A 70 6.38 18.41 5.80
N ASP A 71 6.87 19.48 6.44
CA ASP A 71 6.44 19.90 7.77
C ASP A 71 5.05 20.54 7.72
N LEU A 72 4.09 19.92 8.40
CA LEU A 72 2.70 20.32 8.47
C LEU A 72 2.37 21.10 9.75
N SER A 73 3.35 21.40 10.60
CA SER A 73 3.12 22.16 11.84
C SER A 73 2.89 23.66 11.61
N SER A 74 3.19 24.15 10.41
CA SER A 74 3.03 25.56 10.03
C SER A 74 2.43 25.70 8.63
N SER A 75 1.88 26.88 8.34
CA SER A 75 1.32 27.18 7.02
C SER A 75 2.43 27.36 5.98
N PHE A 76 2.24 26.81 4.78
CA PHE A 76 3.18 26.96 3.67
C PHE A 76 2.48 26.91 2.31
N SER A 77 3.17 27.42 1.28
CA SER A 77 2.72 27.27 -0.11
C SER A 77 3.08 25.88 -0.62
N THR A 78 2.12 25.13 -1.15
CA THR A 78 2.36 23.81 -1.75
C THR A 78 3.25 23.88 -2.99
N ASP A 79 3.38 25.08 -3.57
CA ASP A 79 4.20 25.38 -4.75
C ASP A 79 5.64 25.82 -4.38
N ASP A 80 5.97 25.87 -3.09
CA ASP A 80 7.31 26.21 -2.60
C ASP A 80 8.17 24.94 -2.46
N GLY A 81 9.00 24.68 -3.48
CA GLY A 81 9.92 23.53 -3.52
C GLY A 81 10.84 23.43 -2.31
N ALA A 82 11.18 24.55 -1.67
CA ALA A 82 12.05 24.58 -0.49
C ALA A 82 11.38 23.95 0.75
N LYS A 83 10.06 23.74 0.75
CA LYS A 83 9.31 23.09 1.83
C LYS A 83 9.43 21.57 1.81
N TYR A 84 9.69 20.99 0.65
CA TYR A 84 9.84 19.55 0.47
C TYR A 84 11.29 19.14 0.74
N LYS A 85 11.63 18.92 2.01
CA LYS A 85 12.99 18.55 2.41
C LYS A 85 13.34 17.15 1.95
N MET A 86 14.55 16.97 1.44
CA MET A 86 15.02 15.72 0.86
C MET A 86 16.25 15.21 1.61
N SER A 87 16.29 13.89 1.78
CA SER A 87 17.44 13.16 2.28
C SER A 87 17.62 11.88 1.48
N LEU A 88 18.86 11.43 1.30
CA LEU A 88 19.12 10.17 0.61
C LEU A 88 18.62 9.00 1.46
N VAL A 89 17.92 8.09 0.80
CA VAL A 89 17.64 6.76 1.35
C VAL A 89 18.94 5.95 1.32
N ASP A 90 19.15 5.12 2.34
CA ASP A 90 20.36 4.29 2.43
C ASP A 90 20.46 3.33 1.23
N SER A 91 21.66 3.12 0.72
CA SER A 91 21.92 2.35 -0.51
C SER A 91 21.56 0.87 -0.40
N GLU A 92 21.45 0.34 0.82
CA GLU A 92 20.98 -1.03 1.07
C GLU A 92 19.46 -1.17 0.92
N VAL A 93 18.72 -0.06 1.05
CA VAL A 93 17.26 -0.05 0.87
C VAL A 93 16.97 -0.09 -0.63
N PRO A 94 16.17 -1.06 -1.10
CA PRO A 94 15.84 -1.16 -2.51
C PRO A 94 14.98 0.02 -2.94
N LYS A 95 15.11 0.42 -4.20
CA LYS A 95 14.23 1.40 -4.82
C LYS A 95 12.95 0.72 -5.26
N ILE A 96 11.83 1.15 -4.68
CA ILE A 96 10.55 0.46 -4.87
C ILE A 96 9.46 1.44 -5.30
N LYS A 97 8.72 1.08 -6.33
CA LYS A 97 7.52 1.81 -6.75
C LYS A 97 6.27 1.31 -6.06
N GLY A 98 5.38 2.21 -5.66
CA GLY A 98 4.01 1.84 -5.27
C GLY A 98 3.93 0.97 -4.01
N GLN A 99 4.91 1.13 -3.12
CA GLN A 99 4.88 0.50 -1.80
C GLN A 99 3.96 1.26 -0.83
N ALA A 100 3.48 0.55 0.17
CA ALA A 100 2.84 1.16 1.32
C ALA A 100 3.89 1.76 2.26
N LEU A 101 3.49 2.82 2.98
CA LEU A 101 4.22 3.39 4.10
C LEU A 101 3.30 3.38 5.32
N TRP A 102 3.61 2.55 6.31
CA TRP A 102 2.82 2.38 7.53
C TRP A 102 3.54 2.93 8.75
N SER A 103 2.83 3.12 9.87
CA SER A 103 3.40 3.67 11.10
C SER A 103 3.09 2.81 12.33
N ASP A 104 3.97 2.86 13.32
CA ASP A 104 3.65 2.33 14.65
C ASP A 104 2.80 3.33 15.45
N LYS A 105 2.09 2.83 16.46
CA LYS A 105 1.25 3.66 17.34
C LYS A 105 2.01 4.75 18.09
N ALA A 106 3.31 4.54 18.34
CA ALA A 106 4.13 5.52 19.03
C ALA A 106 4.66 6.60 18.09
N ASN A 107 4.36 6.52 16.77
CA ASN A 107 4.81 7.47 15.77
C ASN A 107 6.34 7.62 15.75
N THR A 108 7.06 6.52 15.90
CA THR A 108 8.53 6.49 15.97
C THR A 108 9.17 5.81 14.78
N THR A 109 8.43 4.91 14.13
CA THR A 109 8.94 4.01 13.10
C THR A 109 7.96 3.94 11.93
N LEU A 110 8.49 4.15 10.73
CA LEU A 110 7.77 3.88 9.48
C LEU A 110 8.18 2.50 8.94
N PHE A 111 7.24 1.80 8.30
CA PHE A 111 7.45 0.49 7.69
C PHE A 111 7.11 0.56 6.21
N THR A 112 7.95 -0.02 5.35
CA THR A 112 7.67 -0.15 3.92
C THR A 112 7.27 -1.56 3.57
N TYR A 113 6.27 -1.72 2.70
CA TYR A 113 5.81 -3.04 2.25
C TYR A 113 5.21 -2.98 0.85
N GLY A 114 5.38 -4.07 0.08
CA GLY A 114 4.80 -4.21 -1.25
C GLY A 114 5.46 -3.30 -2.29
N GLY A 115 4.80 -3.10 -3.42
CA GLY A 115 5.37 -2.38 -4.56
C GLY A 115 6.31 -3.24 -5.40
N ASN A 116 6.86 -2.68 -6.47
CA ASN A 116 7.74 -3.38 -7.41
C ASN A 116 9.14 -2.78 -7.44
N TYR A 117 10.13 -3.64 -7.70
CA TYR A 117 11.51 -3.22 -7.90
C TYR A 117 11.62 -2.40 -9.20
N LEU A 118 12.47 -1.37 -9.16
CA LEU A 118 12.92 -0.68 -10.38
C LEU A 118 14.07 -1.40 -11.08
N ASP A 119 14.83 -2.16 -10.30
CA ASP A 119 15.96 -2.97 -10.76
C ASP A 119 15.60 -4.47 -10.70
N VAL A 120 16.61 -5.34 -10.57
CA VAL A 120 16.42 -6.78 -10.45
C VAL A 120 15.65 -7.09 -9.16
N ALA A 121 14.52 -7.79 -9.30
CA ALA A 121 13.73 -8.23 -8.16
C ALA A 121 14.56 -9.11 -7.21
N SER A 122 14.25 -9.02 -5.91
CA SER A 122 14.90 -9.82 -4.88
C SER A 122 13.87 -10.36 -3.88
N VAL A 123 14.23 -11.44 -3.18
CA VAL A 123 13.38 -11.98 -2.11
C VAL A 123 13.50 -11.11 -0.87
N ASP A 124 12.37 -10.58 -0.41
CA ASP A 124 12.30 -9.82 0.83
C ASP A 124 12.76 -10.68 2.02
N GLN A 125 13.76 -10.18 2.75
CA GLN A 125 14.24 -10.81 3.99
C GLN A 125 13.59 -10.21 5.24
N GLY A 126 12.65 -9.27 5.09
CA GLY A 126 12.03 -8.52 6.17
C GLY A 126 11.40 -7.24 5.64
N LEU A 127 11.00 -6.33 6.53
CA LEU A 127 10.54 -5.00 6.15
C LEU A 127 11.64 -3.98 6.37
N TRP A 128 11.79 -3.05 5.43
CA TRP A 128 12.60 -1.86 5.68
C TRP A 128 11.84 -0.91 6.58
N THR A 129 12.53 -0.42 7.59
CA THR A 129 11.99 0.46 8.62
C THR A 129 12.79 1.73 8.69
N TYR A 130 12.12 2.85 8.90
CA TYR A 130 12.74 4.16 9.10
C TYR A 130 12.45 4.65 10.51
N THR A 131 13.49 4.76 11.33
CA THR A 131 13.40 5.33 12.68
C THR A 131 13.45 6.85 12.60
N ILE A 132 12.35 7.52 12.94
CA ILE A 132 12.16 8.96 12.73
C ILE A 132 13.17 9.78 13.54
N ALA A 133 13.37 9.44 14.81
CA ALA A 133 14.25 10.19 15.70
C ALA A 133 15.73 10.14 15.26
N ASP A 134 16.15 9.00 14.70
CA ASP A 134 17.54 8.76 14.30
C ASP A 134 17.80 9.09 12.83
N GLY A 135 16.75 9.26 12.03
CA GLY A 135 16.84 9.43 10.58
C GLY A 135 17.47 8.24 9.86
N SER A 136 17.28 7.02 10.38
CA SER A 136 18.03 5.83 9.94
C SER A 136 17.14 4.71 9.41
N TRP A 137 17.61 4.03 8.37
CA TRP A 137 16.96 2.86 7.79
C TRP A 137 17.52 1.56 8.37
N LYS A 138 16.65 0.59 8.66
CA LYS A 138 17.05 -0.76 9.11
C LYS A 138 16.12 -1.82 8.56
N LEU A 139 16.69 -2.96 8.20
CA LEU A 139 15.91 -4.15 7.87
C LEU A 139 15.43 -4.84 9.14
N GLN A 140 14.12 -4.81 9.38
CA GLN A 140 13.46 -5.56 10.44
C GLN A 140 13.10 -6.96 9.93
N GLN A 141 13.73 -7.97 10.54
CA GLN A 141 13.36 -9.37 10.31
C GLN A 141 11.96 -9.65 10.85
N THR A 142 11.18 -10.40 10.08
CA THR A 142 9.80 -10.77 10.39
C THR A 142 9.70 -12.26 10.68
N SER A 143 8.61 -12.70 11.34
CA SER A 143 8.42 -14.11 11.70
C SER A 143 8.35 -15.06 10.50
N ILE A 144 7.92 -14.53 9.35
CA ILE A 144 7.92 -15.17 8.04
C ILE A 144 8.48 -14.19 7.00
N LYS A 145 9.00 -14.71 5.88
CA LYS A 145 9.41 -13.85 4.77
C LYS A 145 8.17 -13.19 4.14
N PRO A 146 8.16 -11.85 4.00
CA PRO A 146 7.05 -11.17 3.34
C PRO A 146 6.96 -11.60 1.87
N VAL A 147 5.74 -11.76 1.37
CA VAL A 147 5.48 -11.86 -0.07
C VAL A 147 5.35 -10.43 -0.59
N ARG A 148 6.16 -10.04 -1.58
CA ARG A 148 6.05 -8.70 -2.16
C ARG A 148 4.94 -8.67 -3.18
N LEU A 149 3.87 -7.93 -2.88
CA LEU A 149 2.74 -7.71 -3.77
C LEU A 149 2.80 -6.29 -4.32
N GLN A 150 2.39 -6.10 -5.57
CA GLN A 150 2.18 -4.77 -6.15
C GLN A 150 0.73 -4.57 -6.59
N GLY A 151 0.31 -3.31 -6.70
CA GLY A 151 -1.03 -2.94 -7.16
C GLY A 151 -2.17 -3.34 -6.23
N GLY A 152 -1.88 -3.80 -5.01
CA GLY A 152 -2.90 -4.05 -4.00
C GLY A 152 -3.32 -2.78 -3.25
N ALA A 153 -4.43 -2.85 -2.54
CA ALA A 153 -4.93 -1.75 -1.74
C ALA A 153 -4.46 -1.88 -0.29
N TYR A 154 -4.02 -0.79 0.33
CA TYR A 154 -3.48 -0.84 1.68
C TYR A 154 -4.01 0.28 2.56
N VAL A 155 -3.92 0.08 3.88
CA VAL A 155 -4.24 1.11 4.87
C VAL A 155 -3.38 0.96 6.13
N ASP A 156 -3.01 2.10 6.70
CA ASP A 156 -2.38 2.19 8.01
C ASP A 156 -3.44 2.36 9.11
N ALA A 157 -3.35 1.58 10.18
CA ALA A 157 -4.26 1.65 11.33
C ALA A 157 -3.48 1.62 12.66
N PRO A 158 -2.65 2.65 12.94
CA PRO A 158 -1.78 2.70 14.10
C PRO A 158 -2.54 2.66 15.44
N GLN A 159 -3.78 3.14 15.50
CA GLN A 159 -4.64 3.11 16.69
C GLN A 159 -4.86 1.69 17.24
N ILE A 160 -4.89 0.70 16.34
CA ILE A 160 -5.00 -0.74 16.67
C ILE A 160 -3.71 -1.51 16.40
N GLN A 161 -2.58 -0.80 16.18
CA GLN A 161 -1.26 -1.38 15.96
C GLN A 161 -1.23 -2.38 14.79
N ALA A 162 -1.98 -2.07 13.73
CA ALA A 162 -2.10 -2.92 12.56
C ALA A 162 -1.98 -2.11 11.27
N ALA A 163 -1.49 -2.76 10.23
CA ALA A 163 -1.60 -2.29 8.86
C ALA A 163 -2.10 -3.43 7.98
N TYR A 164 -2.77 -3.10 6.88
CA TYR A 164 -3.39 -4.08 6.01
C TYR A 164 -3.04 -3.85 4.55
N TRP A 165 -2.93 -4.94 3.81
CA TRP A 165 -2.78 -4.96 2.36
C TRP A 165 -3.72 -6.02 1.78
N VAL A 166 -4.53 -5.66 0.79
CA VAL A 166 -5.52 -6.52 0.14
C VAL A 166 -5.14 -6.71 -1.33
N ASP A 167 -5.10 -7.97 -1.76
CA ASP A 167 -4.86 -8.42 -3.12
C ASP A 167 -3.63 -7.75 -3.80
N GLY A 168 -3.73 -7.43 -5.10
CA GLY A 168 -2.60 -7.12 -5.96
C GLY A 168 -2.04 -8.37 -6.65
N PHE A 169 -0.76 -8.35 -7.02
CA PHE A 169 -0.15 -9.44 -7.77
C PHE A 169 1.37 -9.54 -7.60
N GLN A 170 1.89 -10.70 -7.99
CA GLN A 170 3.31 -10.98 -8.24
C GLN A 170 3.57 -11.10 -9.74
N ASN A 171 4.76 -10.69 -10.15
CA ASN A 171 5.31 -10.80 -11.51
C ASN A 171 6.85 -10.78 -11.41
N SER A 172 7.54 -10.68 -12.55
CA SER A 172 9.01 -10.59 -12.61
C SER A 172 9.61 -9.42 -11.81
N ASP A 173 8.86 -8.34 -11.59
CA ASP A 173 9.35 -7.14 -10.90
C ASP A 173 9.17 -7.21 -9.37
N THR A 174 8.55 -8.28 -8.88
CA THR A 174 8.29 -8.50 -7.45
C THR A 174 8.88 -9.83 -6.96
N THR A 175 8.95 -10.82 -7.85
CA THR A 175 9.29 -12.21 -7.49
C THR A 175 10.34 -12.78 -8.43
N PRO A 176 11.58 -13.04 -7.97
CA PRO A 176 12.67 -13.53 -8.82
C PRO A 176 12.41 -14.89 -9.49
N ALA A 177 11.51 -15.69 -8.92
CA ALA A 177 11.14 -17.00 -9.47
C ALA A 177 10.26 -16.89 -10.72
N ILE A 178 9.63 -15.73 -10.96
CA ILE A 178 8.84 -15.46 -12.17
C ILE A 178 9.77 -14.81 -13.20
N THR A 179 10.16 -15.58 -14.21
CA THR A 179 11.14 -15.14 -15.22
C THR A 179 10.51 -14.80 -16.58
N ASP A 180 9.20 -14.95 -16.70
CA ASP A 180 8.42 -14.64 -17.90
C ASP A 180 7.36 -13.57 -17.61
N SER A 181 6.42 -13.37 -18.53
CA SER A 181 5.34 -12.38 -18.39
C SER A 181 4.16 -12.85 -17.53
N THR A 182 4.34 -13.90 -16.73
CA THR A 182 3.29 -14.39 -15.84
C THR A 182 2.95 -13.35 -14.78
N VAL A 183 1.66 -13.19 -14.54
CA VAL A 183 1.12 -12.45 -13.41
C VAL A 183 0.35 -13.43 -12.52
N ASP A 184 0.71 -13.43 -11.24
CA ASP A 184 0.07 -14.25 -10.20
C ASP A 184 -0.68 -13.32 -9.24
N TYR A 185 -1.99 -13.21 -9.44
CA TYR A 185 -2.86 -12.33 -8.67
C TYR A 185 -3.14 -12.93 -7.28
N ALA A 186 -2.86 -12.14 -6.25
CA ALA A 186 -3.07 -12.55 -4.87
C ALA A 186 -4.56 -12.61 -4.55
N THR A 187 -4.93 -13.60 -3.74
CA THR A 187 -6.28 -13.73 -3.16
C THR A 187 -6.17 -13.61 -1.66
N GLY A 188 -6.60 -12.49 -1.10
CA GLY A 188 -6.68 -12.32 0.35
C GLY A 188 -6.16 -11.00 0.85
N MET A 189 -5.95 -10.97 2.16
CA MET A 189 -5.47 -9.82 2.90
C MET A 189 -4.31 -10.21 3.79
N ILE A 190 -3.33 -9.33 3.86
CA ILE A 190 -2.22 -9.43 4.80
C ILE A 190 -2.45 -8.39 5.88
N GLN A 191 -2.36 -8.84 7.13
CA GLN A 191 -2.29 -7.98 8.30
C GLN A 191 -0.86 -7.99 8.82
N PHE A 192 -0.28 -6.80 9.02
CA PHE A 192 0.98 -6.61 9.72
C PHE A 192 0.73 -6.01 11.10
N ASN A 193 1.23 -6.66 12.14
CA ASN A 193 1.19 -6.12 13.50
C ASN A 193 2.44 -5.26 13.75
N THR A 194 2.28 -3.94 13.84
CA THR A 194 3.38 -2.96 13.91
C THR A 194 4.14 -2.99 15.24
N THR A 195 3.69 -3.79 16.21
CA THR A 195 4.33 -3.94 17.53
C THR A 195 5.17 -5.21 17.63
N THR A 196 4.64 -6.31 17.12
CA THR A 196 5.31 -7.62 17.18
C THR A 196 6.11 -7.94 15.93
N GLY A 197 5.89 -7.20 14.82
CA GLY A 197 6.47 -7.52 13.52
C GLY A 197 5.90 -8.78 12.88
N THR A 198 4.73 -9.23 13.32
CA THR A 198 4.09 -10.47 12.85
C THR A 198 3.20 -10.19 11.65
N PHE A 199 3.33 -11.02 10.61
CA PHE A 199 2.41 -11.08 9.49
C PHE A 199 1.36 -12.17 9.69
N THR A 200 0.11 -11.85 9.36
CA THR A 200 -1.02 -12.78 9.33
C THR A 200 -1.68 -12.70 7.96
N GLN A 201 -1.86 -13.86 7.32
CA GLN A 201 -2.65 -13.94 6.10
C GLN A 201 -4.10 -14.25 6.46
N LEU A 202 -5.02 -13.53 5.82
CA LEU A 202 -6.46 -13.57 6.04
C LEU A 202 -7.14 -13.79 4.69
N ASP A 203 -8.19 -14.61 4.67
CA ASP A 203 -8.92 -14.89 3.43
C ASP A 203 -9.81 -13.70 3.04
N ALA A 204 -9.95 -13.49 1.73
CA ALA A 204 -10.93 -12.57 1.15
C ALA A 204 -11.92 -13.37 0.28
N PRO A 205 -13.24 -13.17 0.42
CA PRO A 205 -14.25 -13.98 -0.26
C PRO A 205 -14.55 -13.50 -1.69
N PHE A 206 -13.64 -12.78 -2.33
CA PHE A 206 -13.82 -12.19 -3.65
C PHE A 206 -12.69 -12.56 -4.61
N ALA A 207 -12.96 -12.42 -5.91
CA ALA A 207 -11.93 -12.59 -6.94
C ALA A 207 -10.82 -11.55 -6.75
N PRO A 208 -9.57 -11.84 -7.15
CA PRO A 208 -8.47 -10.90 -7.02
C PRO A 208 -8.81 -9.53 -7.59
N VAL A 209 -8.39 -8.48 -6.89
CA VAL A 209 -8.50 -7.10 -7.37
C VAL A 209 -7.14 -6.43 -7.34
N GLN A 210 -6.87 -5.59 -8.34
CA GLN A 210 -5.77 -4.63 -8.29
C GLN A 210 -6.29 -3.19 -8.41
N GLN A 211 -5.49 -2.23 -7.97
CA GLN A 211 -5.75 -0.79 -8.09
C GLN A 211 -7.08 -0.36 -7.44
N GLY A 212 -7.55 -1.12 -6.44
CA GLY A 212 -8.64 -0.73 -5.55
C GLY A 212 -8.15 0.18 -4.43
N ALA A 213 -9.07 0.57 -3.53
CA ALA A 213 -8.73 1.35 -2.35
C ALA A 213 -9.26 0.70 -1.08
N LEU A 214 -8.47 0.77 -0.02
CA LEU A 214 -8.78 0.25 1.30
C LEU A 214 -8.68 1.39 2.31
N VAL A 215 -9.70 1.56 3.14
CA VAL A 215 -9.68 2.55 4.23
C VAL A 215 -10.12 1.94 5.55
N TYR A 216 -9.65 2.51 6.66
CA TYR A 216 -9.97 2.07 8.00
C TYR A 216 -10.96 3.04 8.65
N LEU A 217 -12.01 2.52 9.28
CA LEU A 217 -12.97 3.28 10.07
C LEU A 217 -12.99 2.75 11.52
N PRO A 218 -12.83 3.60 12.55
CA PRO A 218 -12.91 3.17 13.95
C PRO A 218 -14.37 2.95 14.38
N ILE A 219 -14.99 1.90 13.84
CA ILE A 219 -16.38 1.47 14.09
C ILE A 219 -16.35 0.03 14.60
N GLY A 220 -17.09 -0.27 15.67
CA GLY A 220 -16.98 -1.55 16.37
C GLY A 220 -15.76 -1.62 17.29
N GLU A 221 -15.44 -2.82 17.79
CA GLU A 221 -14.41 -3.01 18.84
C GLU A 221 -12.98 -2.71 18.35
N LYS A 222 -12.64 -3.17 17.14
CA LYS A 222 -11.32 -2.98 16.53
C LYS A 222 -11.35 -2.14 15.24
N GLY A 223 -12.51 -1.59 14.87
CA GLY A 223 -12.68 -0.93 13.59
C GLY A 223 -13.15 -1.88 12.48
N VAL A 224 -13.46 -1.28 11.33
CA VAL A 224 -13.78 -1.97 10.08
C VAL A 224 -12.85 -1.47 8.97
N LEU A 225 -12.60 -2.32 7.99
CA LEU A 225 -11.98 -1.91 6.73
C LEU A 225 -13.05 -1.80 5.65
N VAL A 226 -12.93 -0.82 4.76
CA VAL A 226 -13.81 -0.64 3.62
C VAL A 226 -12.99 -0.69 2.34
N PHE A 227 -13.32 -1.63 1.47
CA PHE A 227 -12.63 -1.87 0.20
C PHE A 227 -13.56 -1.60 -0.99
N VAL A 228 -13.10 -0.79 -1.95
CA VAL A 228 -13.89 -0.35 -3.11
C VAL A 228 -13.06 -0.30 -4.39
N GLY A 229 -13.74 -0.46 -5.52
CA GLY A 229 -13.20 -0.20 -6.85
C GLY A 229 -12.14 -1.19 -7.31
N GLY A 230 -11.26 -0.73 -8.20
CA GLY A 230 -10.18 -1.51 -8.79
C GLY A 230 -10.57 -2.28 -10.05
N GLU A 231 -9.76 -3.26 -10.40
CA GLU A 231 -9.82 -4.05 -11.62
C GLU A 231 -9.74 -5.54 -11.29
N VAL A 232 -10.57 -6.34 -11.95
CA VAL A 232 -10.65 -7.80 -11.78
C VAL A 232 -10.01 -8.48 -12.99
N PRO A 233 -9.01 -9.37 -12.80
CA PRO A 233 -8.40 -10.15 -13.86
C PRO A 233 -9.27 -11.34 -14.27
N SER A 234 -9.23 -11.70 -15.56
CA SER A 234 -9.96 -12.85 -16.11
C SER A 234 -9.41 -14.21 -15.66
N ILE A 235 -8.16 -14.24 -15.21
CA ILE A 235 -7.44 -15.42 -14.72
C ILE A 235 -6.63 -15.03 -13.49
N GLN A 236 -6.54 -15.92 -12.51
CA GLN A 236 -5.77 -15.68 -11.30
C GLN A 236 -4.26 -15.83 -11.52
N ASN A 237 -3.85 -16.80 -12.34
CA ASN A 237 -2.43 -17.07 -12.61
C ASN A 237 -2.25 -17.37 -14.10
N GLY A 238 -1.34 -16.65 -14.74
CA GLY A 238 -0.91 -16.92 -16.11
C GLY A 238 -0.49 -15.66 -16.86
N ILE A 239 -0.43 -15.79 -18.18
CA ILE A 239 -0.07 -14.72 -19.09
C ILE A 239 -1.32 -14.12 -19.75
N ASN A 240 -1.25 -12.83 -20.14
CA ASN A 240 -2.28 -12.14 -20.91
C ASN A 240 -3.67 -12.10 -20.23
N ALA A 241 -3.70 -11.91 -18.91
CA ALA A 241 -4.96 -11.65 -18.21
C ALA A 241 -5.65 -10.40 -18.79
N THR A 242 -6.94 -10.50 -19.06
CA THR A 242 -7.76 -9.33 -19.40
C THR A 242 -8.31 -8.76 -18.11
N LEU A 243 -8.12 -7.47 -17.88
CA LEU A 243 -8.67 -6.80 -16.71
C LEU A 243 -9.99 -6.10 -17.07
N THR A 244 -10.92 -6.13 -16.12
CA THR A 244 -12.20 -5.44 -16.24
C THR A 244 -12.43 -4.58 -15.00
N PRO A 245 -13.03 -3.38 -15.14
CA PRO A 245 -13.35 -2.56 -13.98
C PRO A 245 -14.25 -3.31 -13.00
N ASN A 246 -13.89 -3.28 -11.72
CA ASN A 246 -14.74 -3.80 -10.67
C ASN A 246 -16.03 -2.97 -10.58
N GLN A 247 -17.11 -3.57 -10.08
CA GLN A 247 -18.37 -2.86 -9.93
C GLN A 247 -18.31 -1.88 -8.75
N TRP A 248 -18.93 -0.70 -8.92
CA TRP A 248 -18.96 0.38 -7.95
C TRP A 248 -20.30 0.52 -7.22
N ASN A 249 -21.19 -0.46 -7.37
CA ASN A 249 -22.49 -0.54 -6.71
C ASN A 249 -22.44 -1.30 -5.38
N TYR A 250 -21.25 -1.60 -4.87
CA TYR A 250 -21.05 -2.20 -3.56
C TYR A 250 -19.72 -1.76 -2.93
N ALA A 251 -19.60 -1.98 -1.64
CA ALA A 251 -18.36 -1.91 -0.89
C ALA A 251 -18.19 -3.19 -0.05
N TRP A 252 -16.97 -3.72 -0.03
CA TRP A 252 -16.61 -4.79 0.89
C TRP A 252 -16.28 -4.18 2.26
N VAL A 253 -16.95 -4.65 3.31
CA VAL A 253 -16.70 -4.22 4.68
C VAL A 253 -16.15 -5.39 5.47
N TYR A 254 -14.94 -5.24 6.03
CA TYR A 254 -14.33 -6.24 6.91
C TYR A 254 -14.45 -5.80 8.36
N ASP A 255 -15.16 -6.57 9.17
CA ASP A 255 -15.15 -6.42 10.62
C ASP A 255 -13.90 -7.07 11.20
N ILE A 256 -12.98 -6.24 11.73
CA ILE A 256 -11.67 -6.68 12.22
C ILE A 256 -11.81 -7.53 13.49
N ALA A 257 -12.78 -7.23 14.36
CA ALA A 257 -13.00 -7.99 15.58
C ALA A 257 -13.75 -9.29 15.27
N GLY A 258 -14.75 -9.21 14.39
CA GLY A 258 -15.54 -10.36 13.94
C GLY A 258 -14.83 -11.30 12.96
N ASN A 259 -13.68 -10.89 12.39
CA ASN A 259 -12.96 -11.62 11.34
C ASN A 259 -13.89 -12.04 10.18
N LYS A 260 -14.67 -11.08 9.66
CA LYS A 260 -15.71 -11.37 8.65
C LYS A 260 -15.86 -10.25 7.64
N TRP A 261 -15.92 -10.63 6.37
CA TRP A 261 -16.25 -9.76 5.26
C TRP A 261 -17.75 -9.72 4.98
N TYR A 262 -18.24 -8.55 4.58
CA TYR A 262 -19.62 -8.30 4.17
C TYR A 262 -19.63 -7.55 2.84
N ASN A 263 -20.48 -7.97 1.90
CA ASN A 263 -20.67 -7.26 0.63
C ASN A 263 -21.88 -6.33 0.75
N GLN A 264 -21.65 -5.06 1.07
CA GLN A 264 -22.72 -4.08 1.27
C GLN A 264 -22.98 -3.31 -0.02
N THR A 265 -24.20 -3.48 -0.58
CA THR A 265 -24.66 -2.69 -1.73
C THR A 265 -24.65 -1.20 -1.40
N THR A 266 -24.17 -0.40 -2.35
CA THR A 266 -24.18 1.06 -2.29
C THR A 266 -25.24 1.66 -3.20
N THR A 267 -25.67 2.88 -2.90
CA THR A 267 -26.60 3.66 -3.75
C THR A 267 -25.96 4.97 -4.21
N GLY A 268 -26.66 5.73 -5.05
CA GLY A 268 -26.09 6.92 -5.68
C GLY A 268 -25.24 6.59 -6.91
N SER A 269 -24.49 7.57 -7.39
CA SER A 269 -23.69 7.47 -8.61
C SER A 269 -22.25 7.84 -8.35
N VAL A 270 -21.32 7.07 -8.94
CA VAL A 270 -19.89 7.31 -8.91
C VAL A 270 -19.28 6.83 -10.22
N ALA A 271 -18.30 7.56 -10.74
CA ALA A 271 -17.56 7.14 -11.91
C ALA A 271 -16.67 5.94 -11.58
N SER A 272 -16.76 4.90 -12.42
CA SER A 272 -15.83 3.77 -12.37
C SER A 272 -14.43 4.27 -12.72
N ARG A 273 -13.44 3.87 -11.93
CA ARG A 273 -12.06 4.35 -12.05
C ARG A 273 -11.04 3.32 -11.57
N THR A 274 -9.82 3.47 -12.03
CA THR A 274 -8.63 2.75 -11.55
C THR A 274 -7.55 3.74 -11.12
N GLN A 275 -6.55 3.25 -10.36
CA GLN A 275 -5.36 4.03 -9.97
C GLN A 275 -5.74 5.39 -9.33
N PHE A 276 -6.84 5.39 -8.58
CA PHE A 276 -7.34 6.51 -7.79
C PHE A 276 -6.81 6.38 -6.36
N CYS A 277 -6.87 7.45 -5.58
CA CYS A 277 -6.61 7.38 -4.15
C CYS A 277 -7.92 7.43 -3.36
N ALA A 278 -7.91 6.94 -2.12
CA ALA A 278 -9.00 7.17 -1.19
C ALA A 278 -8.51 7.59 0.20
N VAL A 279 -9.33 8.37 0.90
CA VAL A 279 -9.08 8.82 2.27
C VAL A 279 -10.40 9.03 3.01
N VAL A 280 -10.36 9.11 4.33
CA VAL A 280 -11.54 9.23 5.19
C VAL A 280 -11.60 10.58 5.85
N GLU A 281 -12.73 11.26 5.70
CA GLU A 281 -13.14 12.40 6.51
C GLU A 281 -14.25 12.00 7.49
N LYS A 282 -14.31 12.63 8.66
CA LYS A 282 -15.35 12.34 9.67
C LYS A 282 -16.17 13.59 9.97
N ASP A 283 -17.47 13.52 9.69
CA ASP A 283 -18.42 14.56 10.12
C ASP A 283 -18.96 14.22 11.51
N LEU A 284 -18.63 15.06 12.49
CA LEU A 284 -19.04 14.85 13.88
C LEU A 284 -20.54 15.11 14.11
N SER A 285 -21.17 15.96 13.28
CA SER A 285 -22.57 16.37 13.48
C SER A 285 -23.57 15.27 13.12
N THR A 286 -23.24 14.48 12.11
CA THR A 286 -24.02 13.34 11.63
C THR A 286 -23.43 12.01 12.09
N SER A 287 -22.28 12.03 12.79
CA SER A 287 -21.51 10.85 13.17
C SER A 287 -21.24 9.91 11.99
N SER A 288 -20.97 10.50 10.82
CA SER A 288 -20.76 9.77 9.57
C SER A 288 -19.30 9.90 9.08
N TYR A 289 -18.86 8.91 8.32
CA TYR A 289 -17.57 8.88 7.67
C TYR A 289 -17.75 9.03 6.17
N GLN A 290 -16.89 9.81 5.54
CA GLN A 290 -16.91 10.11 4.11
C GLN A 290 -15.64 9.56 3.49
N VAL A 291 -15.77 8.47 2.74
CA VAL A 291 -14.64 7.86 2.02
C VAL A 291 -14.50 8.58 0.69
N TYR A 292 -13.65 9.60 0.64
CA TYR A 292 -13.33 10.33 -0.58
C TYR A 292 -12.56 9.43 -1.53
N VAL A 293 -12.93 9.44 -2.81
CA VAL A 293 -12.19 8.87 -3.93
C VAL A 293 -11.85 9.99 -4.90
N ILE A 294 -10.56 10.18 -5.18
CA ILE A 294 -10.05 11.35 -5.89
C ILE A 294 -9.28 10.90 -7.13
N GLY A 295 -9.57 11.53 -8.27
CA GLY A 295 -8.87 11.31 -9.53
C GLY A 295 -8.97 9.86 -10.02
N GLY A 296 -7.85 9.34 -10.52
CA GLY A 296 -7.74 8.05 -11.19
C GLY A 296 -7.88 8.18 -12.70
N ALA A 297 -8.18 7.07 -13.36
CA ALA A 297 -8.48 7.04 -14.80
C ALA A 297 -9.67 6.13 -15.11
N ASP A 298 -10.39 6.43 -16.18
CA ASP A 298 -11.33 5.47 -16.76
C ASP A 298 -10.52 4.34 -17.43
N TYR A 299 -10.82 3.10 -17.10
CA TYR A 299 -10.06 1.96 -17.59
C TYR A 299 -10.23 1.73 -19.11
N LYS A 300 -11.39 2.08 -19.67
CA LYS A 300 -11.72 1.80 -21.08
C LYS A 300 -11.19 2.90 -22.00
N SER A 301 -11.50 4.16 -21.70
CA SER A 301 -11.02 5.29 -22.51
C SER A 301 -9.56 5.64 -22.20
N LYS A 302 -9.07 5.25 -21.02
CA LYS A 302 -7.75 5.61 -20.47
C LYS A 302 -7.60 7.09 -20.16
N ASP A 303 -8.71 7.84 -20.14
CA ASP A 303 -8.70 9.24 -19.77
C ASP A 303 -8.49 9.38 -18.26
N SER A 304 -7.55 10.23 -17.87
CA SER A 304 -7.35 10.59 -16.47
C SER A 304 -8.48 11.50 -15.99
N LEU A 305 -8.99 11.24 -14.79
CA LEU A 305 -10.19 11.86 -14.24
C LEU A 305 -9.85 13.03 -13.33
N THR A 306 -10.72 14.04 -13.32
CA THR A 306 -10.76 15.10 -12.31
C THR A 306 -11.82 14.86 -11.25
N ASP A 307 -12.66 13.86 -11.42
CA ASP A 307 -13.79 13.56 -10.55
C ASP A 307 -13.38 13.34 -9.10
N VAL A 308 -14.11 14.00 -8.19
CA VAL A 308 -14.06 13.74 -6.75
C VAL A 308 -15.43 13.26 -6.31
N SER A 309 -15.47 12.15 -5.59
CA SER A 309 -16.71 11.59 -5.05
C SER A 309 -16.43 11.05 -3.66
N TYR A 310 -17.47 10.88 -2.85
CA TYR A 310 -17.30 10.26 -1.54
C TYR A 310 -18.46 9.33 -1.20
N LEU A 311 -18.12 8.20 -0.58
CA LEU A 311 -19.09 7.24 -0.03
C LEU A 311 -19.36 7.60 1.43
N SER A 312 -20.60 7.98 1.73
CA SER A 312 -21.02 8.21 3.11
C SER A 312 -21.35 6.90 3.81
N ILE A 313 -20.82 6.73 5.01
CA ILE A 313 -21.04 5.57 5.89
C ILE A 313 -21.58 6.11 7.23
N PRO A 314 -22.74 5.63 7.73
CA PRO A 314 -23.32 4.31 7.45
C PRO A 314 -24.44 4.27 6.41
N SER A 315 -24.70 5.33 5.63
CA SER A 315 -25.76 5.31 4.61
C SER A 315 -25.41 4.46 3.38
N PHE A 316 -24.13 4.17 3.14
CA PHE A 316 -23.59 3.50 1.96
C PHE A 316 -24.09 4.14 0.66
N LYS A 317 -24.06 5.47 0.62
CA LYS A 317 -24.52 6.27 -0.51
C LYS A 317 -23.40 7.16 -1.05
N TRP A 318 -23.23 7.15 -2.37
CA TRP A 318 -22.28 7.98 -3.09
C TRP A 318 -22.82 9.39 -3.30
N PHE A 319 -21.94 10.37 -3.10
CA PHE A 319 -22.15 11.77 -3.39
C PHE A 319 -20.98 12.31 -4.23
N GLN A 320 -21.24 13.38 -4.97
CA GLN A 320 -20.21 14.07 -5.75
C GLN A 320 -19.75 15.32 -5.00
N ALA A 321 -18.45 15.59 -5.08
CA ALA A 321 -17.85 16.85 -4.65
C ALA A 321 -17.35 17.60 -5.89
N ALA A 322 -16.95 18.87 -5.74
CA ALA A 322 -16.35 19.61 -6.83
C ALA A 322 -15.03 18.96 -7.29
N SER A 323 -14.85 18.92 -8.62
CA SER A 323 -13.72 18.25 -9.29
C SER A 323 -12.38 18.94 -9.06
N LEU A 324 -11.30 18.19 -9.31
CA LEU A 324 -9.95 18.73 -9.42
C LEU A 324 -9.83 19.71 -10.60
N ASN A 325 -8.88 20.64 -10.51
CA ASN A 325 -8.55 21.55 -11.60
C ASN A 325 -7.73 20.89 -12.72
N LYS A 326 -6.98 19.83 -12.40
CA LYS A 326 -6.15 19.03 -13.29
C LYS A 326 -6.34 17.55 -12.92
N PRO A 327 -6.37 16.63 -13.91
CA PRO A 327 -6.52 15.22 -13.61
C PRO A 327 -5.28 14.67 -12.89
N ARG A 328 -5.45 13.60 -12.12
CA ARG A 328 -4.31 12.88 -11.51
C ARG A 328 -4.64 11.41 -11.29
N MET A 329 -3.78 10.54 -11.81
CA MET A 329 -3.89 9.09 -11.65
C MET A 329 -2.59 8.51 -11.08
N THR A 330 -2.66 7.27 -10.58
CA THR A 330 -1.55 6.51 -9.99
C THR A 330 -0.99 7.14 -8.71
N HIS A 331 -1.80 7.94 -7.99
CA HIS A 331 -1.39 8.70 -6.82
C HIS A 331 -1.95 8.11 -5.53
N VAL A 332 -1.37 8.50 -4.39
CA VAL A 332 -1.84 8.14 -3.05
C VAL A 332 -2.35 9.38 -2.33
N CYS A 333 -3.17 9.23 -1.30
CA CYS A 333 -3.70 10.37 -0.54
C CYS A 333 -3.55 10.21 0.96
N GLN A 334 -3.38 11.34 1.64
CA GLN A 334 -3.28 11.45 3.09
C GLN A 334 -4.08 12.67 3.57
N ALA A 335 -4.88 12.54 4.62
CA ALA A 335 -5.67 13.63 5.16
C ALA A 335 -4.98 14.23 6.39
N TYR A 336 -4.93 15.56 6.45
CA TYR A 336 -4.52 16.33 7.62
C TYR A 336 -5.63 17.31 7.99
N GLY A 337 -6.41 16.96 9.01
CA GLY A 337 -7.67 17.65 9.25
C GLY A 337 -8.60 17.47 8.05
N ARG A 338 -9.16 18.58 7.53
CA ARG A 338 -10.02 18.57 6.33
C ARG A 338 -9.26 18.69 5.00
N GLN A 339 -7.94 18.82 5.06
CA GLN A 339 -7.08 19.05 3.91
C GLN A 339 -6.48 17.73 3.45
N ILE A 340 -6.84 17.31 2.25
CA ILE A 340 -6.41 16.05 1.65
C ILE A 340 -5.23 16.34 0.74
N PHE A 341 -4.07 15.76 1.07
CA PHE A 341 -2.92 15.71 0.19
C PHE A 341 -3.13 14.59 -0.83
N GLY A 342 -3.02 14.89 -2.12
CA GLY A 342 -2.79 13.88 -3.14
C GLY A 342 -1.34 13.94 -3.63
N VAL A 343 -0.64 12.81 -3.56
CA VAL A 343 0.82 12.71 -3.64
C VAL A 343 1.24 11.83 -4.82
N GLY A 344 2.18 12.33 -5.61
CA GLY A 344 2.69 11.66 -6.82
C GLY A 344 1.67 11.60 -7.94
N GLY A 345 1.82 10.60 -8.80
CA GLY A 345 0.94 10.35 -9.93
C GLY A 345 1.38 11.01 -11.22
N ARG A 346 0.49 10.89 -12.21
CA ARG A 346 0.67 11.37 -13.60
C ARG A 346 -0.61 12.01 -14.14
N LEU A 347 -0.45 12.91 -15.11
CA LEU A 347 -1.54 13.64 -15.77
C LEU A 347 -2.30 12.79 -16.79
N ALA A 348 -1.62 11.81 -17.38
CA ALA A 348 -2.16 10.97 -18.43
C ALA A 348 -1.69 9.52 -18.28
N TRP A 349 -2.46 8.57 -18.80
CA TRP A 349 -2.11 7.16 -18.84
C TRP A 349 -1.03 6.89 -19.90
N SER A 350 0.20 7.28 -19.59
CA SER A 350 1.39 6.91 -20.34
C SER A 350 2.54 6.60 -19.39
N ASP A 351 3.46 5.76 -19.83
CA ASP A 351 4.66 5.39 -19.06
C ASP A 351 5.91 6.18 -19.52
N ASP A 352 5.76 7.03 -20.55
CA ASP A 352 6.80 7.86 -21.15
C ASP A 352 6.56 9.37 -20.92
N ALA A 353 7.20 10.24 -21.71
CA ALA A 353 7.02 11.70 -21.62
C ALA A 353 5.55 12.15 -21.75
N GLY A 354 4.69 11.37 -22.40
CA GLY A 354 3.26 11.61 -22.54
C GLY A 354 2.48 11.61 -21.22
N ALA A 355 3.05 11.09 -20.13
CA ALA A 355 2.38 11.12 -18.81
C ALA A 355 2.27 12.54 -18.22
N GLY A 356 2.96 13.53 -18.81
CA GLY A 356 2.97 14.92 -18.38
C GLY A 356 3.76 15.18 -17.11
N CYS A 357 3.80 16.46 -16.69
CA CYS A 357 4.47 16.93 -15.47
C CYS A 357 3.49 17.70 -14.57
N TYR A 358 3.65 17.50 -13.27
CA TYR A 358 3.23 18.41 -12.22
C TYR A 358 4.40 19.24 -11.71
N ASP A 359 4.12 20.43 -11.22
CA ASP A 359 5.17 21.32 -10.71
C ASP A 359 5.66 20.91 -9.31
N MET A 360 4.85 20.15 -8.56
CA MET A 360 5.13 19.67 -7.21
C MET A 360 4.57 18.27 -6.95
N PRO A 361 5.18 17.50 -6.03
CA PRO A 361 4.79 16.11 -5.76
C PRO A 361 3.40 16.02 -5.14
N ALA A 362 2.97 17.03 -4.37
CA ALA A 362 1.68 17.03 -3.69
C ALA A 362 0.79 18.21 -4.10
N PHE A 363 -0.52 18.01 -4.09
CA PHE A 363 -1.53 19.07 -4.10
C PHE A 363 -2.41 18.96 -2.85
N VAL A 364 -3.09 20.04 -2.46
CA VAL A 364 -4.03 20.05 -1.34
C VAL A 364 -5.45 20.30 -1.85
N TYR A 365 -6.36 19.37 -1.57
CA TYR A 365 -7.79 19.52 -1.75
C TYR A 365 -8.46 19.76 -0.39
N ASP A 366 -9.12 20.90 -0.22
CA ASP A 366 -9.88 21.18 1.00
C ASP A 366 -11.29 20.58 0.88
N ALA A 367 -11.55 19.51 1.63
CA ALA A 367 -12.82 18.79 1.58
C ALA A 367 -14.02 19.61 2.09
N GLN A 368 -13.81 20.67 2.87
CA GLN A 368 -14.89 21.54 3.36
C GLN A 368 -15.36 22.53 2.31
N SER A 369 -14.42 23.15 1.59
CA SER A 369 -14.71 24.14 0.54
C SER A 369 -14.74 23.54 -0.86
N GLU A 370 -14.32 22.28 -1.00
CA GLU A 370 -14.23 21.53 -2.26
C GLU A 370 -13.38 22.25 -3.32
N VAL A 371 -12.20 22.74 -2.93
CA VAL A 371 -11.28 23.44 -3.84
C VAL A 371 -9.84 22.99 -3.64
N ILE A 372 -9.06 23.11 -4.72
CA ILE A 372 -7.59 23.00 -4.65
C ILE A 372 -7.03 24.27 -4.00
N ARG A 373 -6.22 24.10 -2.96
CA ARG A 373 -5.50 25.18 -2.29
C ARG A 373 -4.04 25.16 -2.70
N THR A 374 -3.48 26.36 -2.89
CA THR A 374 -2.03 26.57 -3.02
C THR A 374 -1.36 26.80 -1.67
N GLN A 375 -2.15 27.10 -0.63
CA GLN A 375 -1.67 27.31 0.74
C GLN A 375 -2.25 26.23 1.65
N PHE A 376 -1.36 25.47 2.29
CA PHE A 376 -1.71 24.60 3.39
C PHE A 376 -1.81 25.42 4.68
N ASP A 377 -2.82 25.16 5.51
CA ASP A 377 -2.99 25.78 6.82
C ASP A 377 -3.36 24.73 7.88
N PRO A 378 -2.50 24.44 8.87
CA PRO A 378 -2.80 23.43 9.89
C PRO A 378 -3.99 23.82 10.79
N GLY A 379 -4.40 25.09 10.81
CA GLY A 379 -5.61 25.53 11.51
C GLY A 379 -6.91 25.00 10.90
N LEU A 380 -6.90 24.57 9.64
CA LEU A 380 -8.07 24.04 8.93
C LEU A 380 -8.28 22.55 9.24
N SER A 381 -8.63 22.24 10.50
CA SER A 381 -8.74 20.87 10.98
C SER A 381 -10.15 20.28 10.94
N THR A 382 -11.18 21.09 11.19
CA THR A 382 -12.56 20.62 11.27
C THR A 382 -13.21 20.47 9.90
N TYR A 383 -13.77 19.29 9.66
CA TYR A 383 -14.58 18.94 8.51
C TYR A 383 -16.06 18.92 8.86
N SER A 384 -16.90 19.42 7.94
CA SER A 384 -18.33 19.21 7.98
C SER A 384 -18.92 19.06 6.58
N LEU A 385 -19.96 18.25 6.48
CA LEU A 385 -20.65 17.99 5.22
C LEU A 385 -21.38 19.22 4.67
N PRO A 386 -21.48 19.36 3.32
CA PRO A 386 -22.40 20.30 2.71
C PRO A 386 -23.84 20.08 3.22
N SER A 387 -24.58 21.17 3.46
CA SER A 387 -25.92 21.11 4.05
C SER A 387 -26.89 20.17 3.32
N ALA A 388 -26.80 20.09 1.98
CA ALA A 388 -27.62 19.19 1.18
C ALA A 388 -27.34 17.71 1.52
N THR A 389 -26.07 17.32 1.56
CA THR A 389 -25.65 15.97 1.94
C THR A 389 -25.98 15.65 3.39
N ALA A 390 -25.74 16.60 4.30
CA ALA A 390 -26.08 16.43 5.71
C ALA A 390 -27.59 16.21 5.93
N ASN A 391 -28.44 16.92 5.18
CA ASN A 391 -29.89 16.74 5.22
C ASN A 391 -30.33 15.40 4.62
N ASP A 392 -29.72 14.97 3.51
CA ASP A 392 -29.97 13.65 2.90
C ASP A 392 -29.64 12.52 3.89
N ILE A 393 -28.47 12.56 4.52
CA ILE A 393 -28.06 11.59 5.54
C ILE A 393 -29.00 11.62 6.75
N LYS A 394 -29.41 12.80 7.22
CA LYS A 394 -30.41 12.88 8.31
C LYS A 394 -31.73 12.22 7.94
N SER A 395 -32.16 12.34 6.68
CA SER A 395 -33.40 11.73 6.19
C SER A 395 -33.30 10.21 5.99
N SER A 396 -32.13 9.73 5.56
CA SER A 396 -31.85 8.33 5.25
C SER A 396 -30.47 7.92 5.75
N PRO A 397 -30.29 7.80 7.08
CA PRO A 397 -28.97 7.60 7.68
C PRO A 397 -28.35 6.23 7.41
N TYR A 398 -29.16 5.26 6.97
CA TYR A 398 -28.78 3.88 6.77
C TYR A 398 -29.26 3.37 5.39
N PRO A 399 -28.63 2.34 4.82
CA PRO A 399 -29.14 1.69 3.62
C PRO A 399 -30.50 1.05 3.92
N SER A 400 -31.34 0.96 2.89
CA SER A 400 -32.64 0.28 2.98
C SER A 400 -32.50 -1.22 3.25
N THR A 401 -31.41 -1.83 2.77
CA THR A 401 -31.08 -3.24 2.97
C THR A 401 -29.64 -3.38 3.43
N TRP A 402 -29.46 -4.12 4.52
CA TRP A 402 -28.14 -4.50 5.02
C TRP A 402 -27.75 -5.85 4.45
N ALA A 403 -26.47 -6.02 4.10
CA ALA A 403 -25.93 -7.29 3.64
C ALA A 403 -26.08 -8.40 4.70
N ASP A 404 -25.98 -8.03 5.98
CA ASP A 404 -26.05 -8.94 7.11
C ASP A 404 -26.51 -8.18 8.37
N PRO A 405 -27.37 -8.76 9.22
CA PRO A 405 -27.76 -8.16 10.50
C PRO A 405 -26.57 -7.86 11.45
N ALA A 406 -25.50 -8.65 11.40
CA ALA A 406 -24.28 -8.40 12.18
C ALA A 406 -23.58 -7.13 11.70
N LEU A 407 -23.48 -6.90 10.38
CA LEU A 407 -22.96 -5.65 9.83
C LEU A 407 -23.79 -4.46 10.33
N LYS A 408 -25.13 -4.55 10.27
CA LYS A 408 -26.03 -3.50 10.78
C LYS A 408 -25.72 -3.15 12.24
N SER A 409 -25.45 -4.16 13.07
CA SER A 409 -25.18 -3.96 14.50
C SER A 409 -23.89 -3.20 14.81
N LEU A 410 -22.94 -3.15 13.87
CA LEU A 410 -21.72 -2.35 14.01
C LEU A 410 -21.99 -0.84 13.90
N PHE A 411 -23.01 -0.44 13.12
CA PHE A 411 -23.30 0.97 12.83
C PHE A 411 -24.49 1.51 13.60
N VAL A 412 -25.51 0.68 13.83
CA VAL A 412 -26.70 1.08 14.56
C VAL A 412 -26.44 0.81 16.04
N GLN A 413 -26.07 1.86 16.79
CA GLN A 413 -26.06 1.75 18.25
C GLN A 413 -27.48 1.42 18.70
N LYS A 414 -27.65 0.26 19.36
CA LYS A 414 -28.87 0.01 20.12
C LYS A 414 -28.95 1.09 21.20
N PRO A 415 -30.08 1.81 21.35
CA PRO A 415 -30.37 2.42 22.63
C PRO A 415 -30.17 1.33 23.68
N ASN A 416 -29.40 1.60 24.73
CA ASN A 416 -29.45 0.73 25.91
C ASN A 416 -30.92 0.58 26.26
N ASP A 417 -31.46 -0.63 26.16
CA ASP A 417 -32.78 -0.99 26.69
C ASP A 417 -32.70 -0.91 28.23
N THR A 418 -32.68 0.32 28.76
CA THR A 418 -33.36 0.63 30.00
C THR A 418 -34.76 1.10 29.62
N THR A 419 -35.59 0.12 29.25
CA THR A 419 -37.04 0.27 29.27
C THR A 419 -37.47 0.52 30.71
N ASN A 420 -37.92 1.75 30.99
CA ASN A 420 -38.91 2.03 32.02
C ASN A 420 -39.56 3.38 31.69
N SER A 421 -40.81 3.33 31.27
CA SER A 421 -41.76 4.45 31.23
C SER A 421 -43.16 3.87 31.17
N PRO A 422 -44.25 4.53 31.60
CA PRO A 422 -44.37 5.80 32.33
C PRO A 422 -45.29 5.71 33.58
N ASP A 423 -45.14 6.60 34.59
CA ASP A 423 -46.30 7.33 35.15
C ASP A 423 -45.93 8.45 36.16
N ALA A 424 -46.73 9.54 36.08
CA ALA A 424 -47.01 10.63 37.02
C ALA A 424 -45.93 11.70 37.42
N GLN A 425 -46.38 12.96 37.30
CA GLN A 425 -45.77 14.28 37.55
C GLN A 425 -46.06 14.79 39.01
N PRO A 426 -45.69 16.03 39.42
CA PRO A 426 -44.44 16.51 40.03
C PRO A 426 -44.58 16.96 41.52
N ASP A 427 -43.46 17.10 42.27
CA ASP A 427 -42.99 18.33 42.96
C ASP A 427 -41.79 18.06 43.93
N PRO A 428 -41.05 19.07 44.46
CA PRO A 428 -39.59 19.10 44.38
C PRO A 428 -38.86 18.99 45.74
N SER A 429 -37.58 18.60 45.72
CA SER A 429 -36.46 19.30 46.38
C SER A 429 -35.16 18.46 46.44
N THR A 430 -34.08 19.10 45.97
CA THR A 430 -32.67 19.05 46.43
C THR A 430 -32.05 17.73 46.95
N SER A 431 -31.02 17.22 46.25
CA SER A 431 -29.61 17.33 46.70
C SER A 431 -28.63 16.58 45.78
N THR A 432 -27.45 17.17 45.68
CA THR A 432 -26.30 16.85 44.82
C THR A 432 -25.54 15.60 45.29
N SER A 433 -25.19 14.69 44.39
CA SER A 433 -23.97 13.84 44.39
C SER A 433 -23.99 13.00 43.10
N GLY A 434 -23.02 13.04 42.18
CA GLY A 434 -21.59 12.78 42.37
C GLY A 434 -21.27 11.45 41.71
N SER A 435 -21.05 11.44 40.39
CA SER A 435 -20.67 10.25 39.62
C SER A 435 -19.23 9.84 39.94
N SER A 436 -19.02 8.57 40.29
CA SER A 436 -17.69 7.95 40.24
C SER A 436 -17.81 6.48 39.86
N THR A 437 -17.45 6.17 38.62
CA THR A 437 -17.22 4.79 38.17
C THR A 437 -15.86 4.35 38.73
N LYS A 438 -15.84 3.27 39.50
CA LYS A 438 -14.65 2.82 40.22
C LYS A 438 -13.60 2.21 39.28
N VAL A 439 -12.57 2.99 38.96
CA VAL A 439 -11.33 2.57 38.27
C VAL A 439 -10.31 1.99 39.26
N GLY A 440 -10.70 0.95 40.01
CA GLY A 440 -9.79 0.31 40.96
C GLY A 440 -10.25 -1.10 41.23
N PRO A 441 -9.85 -2.06 40.38
CA PRO A 441 -8.74 -2.97 40.72
C PRO A 441 -7.71 -3.32 39.61
N ILE A 442 -7.54 -2.54 38.53
CA ILE A 442 -6.60 -2.90 37.43
C ILE A 442 -5.17 -2.34 37.61
N VAL A 443 -4.93 -1.44 38.57
CA VAL A 443 -3.59 -0.86 38.81
C VAL A 443 -2.72 -1.71 39.77
N GLY A 444 -3.26 -2.80 40.35
CA GLY A 444 -2.51 -3.69 41.27
C GLY A 444 -1.70 -4.81 40.60
N GLY A 445 -1.95 -5.12 39.32
CA GLY A 445 -1.34 -6.29 38.63
C GLY A 445 -0.01 -6.01 37.93
N VAL A 446 0.28 -4.76 37.59
CA VAL A 446 1.42 -4.42 36.71
C VAL A 446 2.75 -4.35 37.49
N VAL A 447 2.72 -3.96 38.77
CA VAL A 447 3.94 -3.87 39.59
C VAL A 447 4.43 -5.25 40.05
N GLY A 448 3.53 -6.22 40.25
CA GLY A 448 3.89 -7.60 40.59
C GLY A 448 4.49 -8.39 39.42
N GLY A 449 4.02 -8.14 38.19
CA GLY A 449 4.51 -8.82 36.99
C GLY A 449 5.96 -8.49 36.63
N VAL A 450 6.38 -7.23 36.81
CA VAL A 450 7.75 -6.79 36.50
C VAL A 450 8.77 -7.39 37.49
N ALA A 451 8.43 -7.45 38.78
CA ALA A 451 9.28 -8.10 39.77
C ALA A 451 9.39 -9.62 39.54
N GLY A 452 8.29 -10.28 39.18
CA GLY A 452 8.29 -11.72 38.85
C GLY A 452 9.13 -12.04 37.61
N ALA A 453 9.00 -11.25 36.54
CA ALA A 453 9.76 -11.45 35.32
C ALA A 453 11.27 -11.23 35.52
N ALA A 454 11.66 -10.23 36.33
CA ALA A 454 13.06 -9.97 36.66
C ALA A 454 13.71 -11.13 37.42
N ILE A 455 12.98 -11.76 38.35
CA ILE A 455 13.48 -12.94 39.11
C ILE A 455 13.66 -14.15 38.19
N ILE A 456 12.71 -14.39 37.27
CA ILE A 456 12.80 -15.51 36.32
C ILE A 456 13.99 -15.33 35.37
N LEU A 457 14.21 -14.12 34.85
CA LEU A 457 15.37 -13.82 33.99
C LEU A 457 16.70 -13.97 34.73
N ALA A 458 16.76 -13.58 36.01
CA ALA A 458 17.96 -13.76 36.83
C ALA A 458 18.29 -15.25 37.05
N ILE A 459 17.27 -16.09 37.28
CA ILE A 459 17.44 -17.55 37.45
C ILE A 459 17.93 -18.20 36.15
N ILE A 460 17.34 -17.85 35.00
CA ILE A 460 17.76 -18.37 33.68
C ILE A 460 19.21 -17.96 33.38
N PHE A 461 19.56 -16.70 33.61
CA PHE A 461 20.92 -16.21 33.41
C PHE A 461 21.94 -16.95 34.28
N PHE A 462 21.62 -17.21 35.56
CA PHE A 462 22.52 -17.93 36.47
C PHE A 462 22.68 -19.42 36.08
N ALA A 463 21.61 -20.06 35.61
CA ALA A 463 21.65 -21.44 35.12
C ALA A 463 22.50 -21.59 33.84
N LEU A 464 22.38 -20.64 32.90
CA LEU A 464 23.19 -20.60 31.68
C LEU A 464 24.66 -20.29 31.98
N ARG A 465 24.94 -19.42 32.96
CA ARG A 465 26.32 -19.13 33.41
C ARG A 465 26.98 -20.34 34.06
N LYS A 466 26.21 -21.18 34.76
CA LYS A 466 26.73 -22.43 35.34
C LYS A 466 27.07 -23.47 34.26
N ARG A 467 26.19 -23.66 33.26
CA ARG A 467 26.47 -24.60 32.13
C ARG A 467 27.67 -24.20 31.28
N ARG A 468 27.97 -22.90 31.13
CA ARG A 468 29.16 -22.45 30.39
C ARG A 468 30.49 -22.71 31.10
N ARG A 469 30.50 -23.01 32.40
CA ARG A 469 31.73 -23.39 33.13
C ARG A 469 32.06 -24.88 33.00
N ASP A 470 31.12 -25.69 32.57
CA ASP A 470 31.31 -27.14 32.43
C ASP A 470 31.70 -27.58 30.99
N TYR A 471 31.76 -26.64 30.03
CA TYR A 471 32.13 -26.91 28.62
C TYR A 471 33.60 -26.60 28.27
N GLN A 472 34.46 -26.28 29.25
CA GLN A 472 35.92 -26.12 29.05
C GLN A 472 36.71 -27.37 29.50
N LYS A 473 36.38 -28.52 28.93
CA LYS A 473 37.29 -29.68 28.88
C LYS A 473 37.34 -30.18 27.44
N GLU A 474 38.39 -29.76 26.72
CA GLU A 474 38.78 -30.32 25.42
C GLU A 474 39.13 -31.82 25.51
N PRO A 475 39.09 -32.51 24.37
CA PRO A 475 40.30 -33.18 23.90
C PRO A 475 40.72 -32.82 22.47
N ARG A 476 41.98 -32.40 22.42
CA ARG A 476 43.02 -32.28 21.38
C ARG A 476 43.05 -33.29 20.20
N GLY A 477 43.41 -32.80 19.01
CA GLY A 477 44.03 -33.51 17.85
C GLY A 477 43.12 -33.60 16.61
N GLU A 478 43.48 -33.28 15.37
CA GLU A 478 44.77 -33.36 14.65
C GLU A 478 44.87 -32.29 13.52
N LYS A 479 46.12 -31.95 13.14
CA LYS A 479 46.50 -31.06 12.01
C LYS A 479 46.72 -31.87 10.73
N TRP A 480 46.35 -31.32 9.57
CA TRP A 480 46.91 -31.72 8.26
C TRP A 480 47.55 -30.50 7.55
N PRO A 481 48.66 -30.66 6.80
CA PRO A 481 49.47 -29.54 6.33
C PRO A 481 49.06 -29.03 4.93
N ASP A 482 49.35 -27.76 4.70
CA ASP A 482 49.26 -27.06 3.41
C ASP A 482 50.25 -27.62 2.38
N ASN A 483 49.80 -27.83 1.13
CA ASN A 483 50.30 -27.19 -0.11
C ASN A 483 49.96 -27.97 -1.41
N ALA A 484 49.38 -27.21 -2.35
CA ALA A 484 49.39 -27.34 -3.83
C ALA A 484 48.42 -28.32 -4.54
N PRO A 485 48.12 -28.10 -5.84
CA PRO A 485 47.62 -26.89 -6.50
C PRO A 485 46.31 -27.14 -7.29
N VAL A 486 45.68 -26.06 -7.75
CA VAL A 486 44.42 -26.01 -8.51
C VAL A 486 44.54 -26.67 -9.89
N THR A 487 43.60 -27.56 -10.24
CA THR A 487 43.24 -27.89 -11.63
C THR A 487 41.72 -28.00 -11.78
N MET A 488 41.15 -27.15 -12.65
CA MET A 488 39.79 -27.25 -13.17
C MET A 488 39.60 -28.54 -13.98
N GLY A 489 38.52 -29.28 -13.73
CA GLY A 489 38.10 -30.44 -14.51
C GLY A 489 36.63 -30.74 -14.29
N ARG A 490 35.82 -30.44 -15.30
CA ARG A 490 34.40 -30.80 -15.46
C ARG A 490 34.30 -32.30 -15.78
N VAL A 491 33.38 -33.03 -15.11
CA VAL A 491 32.52 -34.14 -15.60
C VAL A 491 31.98 -34.98 -14.41
N GLY A 492 30.64 -35.03 -14.30
CA GLY A 492 29.78 -36.21 -14.10
C GLY A 492 29.95 -37.19 -12.92
N GLY A 493 28.84 -37.48 -12.23
CA GLY A 493 28.64 -38.63 -11.32
C GLY A 493 27.49 -38.37 -10.32
N GLU A 494 26.23 -38.47 -10.77
CA GLU A 494 25.31 -39.60 -10.50
C GLU A 494 24.88 -39.78 -9.03
N LEU A 495 23.58 -39.56 -8.77
CA LEU A 495 22.85 -40.01 -7.58
C LEU A 495 22.07 -41.29 -7.93
N PRO A 496 21.96 -42.26 -7.01
CA PRO A 496 21.51 -43.61 -7.32
C PRO A 496 20.00 -43.72 -7.58
N ALA A 497 19.64 -44.54 -8.57
CA ALA A 497 18.29 -44.89 -8.94
C ALA A 497 17.67 -45.89 -7.95
N GLU A 498 16.44 -45.60 -7.51
CA GLU A 498 15.58 -46.51 -6.76
C GLU A 498 14.93 -47.54 -7.71
N ALA A 499 14.76 -48.76 -7.21
CA ALA A 499 14.44 -49.98 -7.96
C ALA A 499 13.06 -50.00 -8.68
N PRO A 500 12.91 -50.78 -9.77
CA PRO A 500 11.74 -50.79 -10.63
C PRO A 500 10.59 -51.65 -10.07
N ARG A 501 9.36 -51.15 -10.17
CA ARG A 501 8.16 -51.98 -10.01
C ARG A 501 7.83 -52.68 -11.32
N ARG A 502 7.49 -53.95 -11.19
CA ARG A 502 7.32 -54.96 -12.22
C ARG A 502 5.96 -54.82 -12.93
N GLU A 503 6.06 -54.83 -14.26
CA GLU A 503 5.10 -55.13 -15.33
C GLU A 503 3.77 -55.83 -15.00
N LEU A 504 2.74 -55.45 -15.76
CA LEU A 504 1.70 -56.39 -16.22
C LEU A 504 1.42 -56.17 -17.72
N ASP A 505 1.89 -57.16 -18.49
CA ASP A 505 1.57 -57.55 -19.87
C ASP A 505 0.07 -57.43 -20.23
N ALA A 506 -0.40 -57.33 -21.47
CA ALA A 506 0.18 -57.25 -22.81
C ALA A 506 -1.00 -57.00 -23.78
N ARG A 507 -0.72 -56.41 -24.95
CA ARG A 507 -0.94 -57.04 -26.29
C ARG A 507 -0.98 -56.01 -27.41
N SER A 508 0.10 -56.05 -28.18
CA SER A 508 0.24 -55.92 -29.64
C SER A 508 -1.04 -55.79 -30.49
N ASN A 509 -1.02 -54.82 -31.42
CA ASN A 509 -1.09 -55.00 -32.88
C ASN A 509 -0.93 -53.61 -33.53
N ALA A 510 0.22 -53.25 -34.13
CA ALA A 510 0.65 -53.52 -35.50
C ALA A 510 0.00 -52.64 -36.59
N ARG A 511 0.86 -51.78 -37.21
CA ARG A 511 0.83 -51.24 -38.61
C ARG A 511 -0.32 -50.26 -38.95
N SER A 512 -0.23 -49.29 -39.88
CA SER A 512 0.70 -48.97 -40.97
C SER A 512 0.51 -47.49 -41.37
N GLU A 513 1.57 -46.89 -41.90
CA GLU A 513 1.62 -45.71 -42.78
C GLU A 513 0.50 -45.63 -43.84
N LEU A 514 0.04 -44.41 -44.19
CA LEU A 514 0.19 -43.84 -45.53
C LEU A 514 -0.30 -42.38 -45.69
N ARG A 515 0.32 -41.77 -46.69
CA ARG A 515 0.35 -40.39 -47.20
C ARG A 515 -0.85 -40.05 -48.10
N GLY A 516 -1.21 -38.77 -48.22
CA GLY A 516 -1.95 -38.22 -49.38
C GLY A 516 -2.68 -36.90 -49.07
N THR A 517 -2.11 -35.75 -49.44
CA THR A 517 -2.37 -34.96 -50.68
C THR A 517 -3.65 -34.10 -50.70
N THR A 518 -3.42 -32.77 -50.68
CA THR A 518 -4.02 -31.71 -51.52
C THR A 518 -5.55 -31.51 -51.49
N ARG A 519 -6.02 -30.30 -51.15
CA ARG A 519 -6.39 -29.24 -52.11
C ARG A 519 -7.13 -28.08 -51.42
N SER A 520 -6.71 -26.87 -51.75
CA SER A 520 -7.37 -25.59 -51.48
C SER A 520 -8.58 -25.37 -52.42
N VAL A 521 -9.62 -24.70 -51.91
CA VAL A 521 -10.68 -24.07 -52.72
C VAL A 521 -11.01 -22.71 -52.11
N TYR A 522 -10.96 -21.68 -52.95
CA TYR A 522 -11.46 -20.33 -52.72
C TYR A 522 -12.74 -20.09 -53.53
N GLU A 523 -13.48 -19.07 -53.06
CA GLU A 523 -14.52 -18.26 -53.72
C GLU A 523 -15.94 -18.82 -53.92
N LEU A 524 -16.92 -18.06 -53.42
CA LEU A 524 -17.70 -17.19 -54.30
C LEU A 524 -18.34 -16.02 -53.53
N ASP A 525 -18.15 -14.85 -54.12
CA ASP A 525 -18.75 -13.56 -53.81
C ASP A 525 -20.15 -13.44 -54.45
N ARG A 526 -21.07 -12.72 -53.79
CA ARG A 526 -22.17 -11.95 -54.40
C ARG A 526 -22.98 -11.22 -53.34
N GLY A 527 -22.92 -9.89 -53.39
CA GLY A 527 -23.66 -9.02 -52.49
C GLY A 527 -25.07 -8.61 -52.94
N ARG A 528 -25.49 -7.55 -52.24
CA ARG A 528 -26.55 -6.56 -52.52
C ARG A 528 -27.99 -6.88 -52.07
N GLY A 529 -28.51 -5.99 -51.22
CA GLY A 529 -29.84 -5.41 -51.42
C GLY A 529 -30.79 -5.37 -50.22
N THR A 530 -30.80 -4.23 -49.51
CA THR A 530 -31.98 -3.42 -49.10
C THR A 530 -33.28 -4.10 -48.63
N GLY A 531 -33.80 -3.62 -47.48
CA GLY A 531 -35.25 -3.43 -47.30
C GLY A 531 -35.78 -3.54 -45.88
N VAL A 532 -36.20 -2.37 -45.36
CA VAL A 532 -37.04 -2.09 -44.17
C VAL A 532 -36.37 -2.13 -42.80
#